data_AF-A0A6I5CFG7-F1
#
_entry.id   AF-A0A6I5CFG7-F1
#
_cell.length_a   1.000
_cell.length_b   1.000
_cell.length_c   1.000
_cell.angle_alpha   90.00
_cell.angle_beta   90.00
_cell.angle_gamma   90.00
#
_symmetry.space_group_name_H-M   'P 1'
#
loop_
_entity.id
_entity.type
_entity.pdbx_description
1 polymer ?
#
loop_
_entity_poly.entity_id
_entity_poly.type
_entity_poly.pdbx_seq_one_letter_code
_entity_poly.pdbx_strand_id
1 'polypeptide(L)'
;MTASAAGSRPPFTARDVQLVLLRRMADHQPDLVADARRELGATAAEMREANKRWQAMAHTPRGHSDAVFRGALGAPESTAARRVGDVECEARQWPLPLWPTLRLEVLSGPRGRVWNAWLVRAPGAPAPVLRTL
;
A
#
# COMPACT_ATOMS: atom_id res chain seq x y z
N MET A 1 -27.88 32.62 -5.51
CA MET A 1 -26.97 32.03 -4.50
C MET A 1 -26.74 30.57 -4.87
N THR A 2 -25.72 30.31 -5.68
CA THR A 2 -25.34 28.94 -6.07
C THR A 2 -24.54 28.32 -4.94
N ALA A 3 -25.12 27.30 -4.29
CA ALA A 3 -24.42 26.49 -3.30
C ALA A 3 -23.23 25.81 -3.97
N SER A 4 -22.03 26.10 -3.47
CA SER A 4 -20.80 25.42 -3.84
C SER A 4 -20.94 23.94 -3.49
N ALA A 5 -20.97 23.06 -4.50
CA ALA A 5 -20.88 21.64 -4.28
C ALA A 5 -19.53 21.36 -3.61
N ALA A 6 -19.56 20.96 -2.34
CA ALA A 6 -18.37 20.51 -1.62
C ALA A 6 -17.66 19.46 -2.47
N GLY A 7 -16.48 19.80 -2.99
CA GLY A 7 -15.76 18.97 -3.95
C GLY A 7 -15.52 17.58 -3.36
N SER A 8 -16.09 16.55 -3.99
CA SER A 8 -15.81 15.17 -3.60
C SER A 8 -14.32 14.92 -3.79
N ARG A 9 -13.59 14.66 -2.70
CA ARG A 9 -12.18 14.31 -2.78
C ARG A 9 -12.05 13.04 -3.63
N PRO A 10 -11.10 12.97 -4.60
CA PRO A 10 -10.94 11.77 -5.41
C PRO A 10 -10.70 10.54 -4.53
N PRO A 11 -11.12 9.34 -5.00
CA PRO A 11 -10.92 8.10 -4.27
C PRO A 11 -9.43 7.85 -4.03
N PHE A 12 -9.11 7.06 -3.01
CA PHE A 12 -7.75 6.59 -2.77
C PHE A 12 -7.52 5.35 -3.65
N THR A 13 -6.42 5.29 -4.39
CA THR A 13 -6.19 4.33 -5.48
C THR A 13 -4.93 3.49 -5.28
N ALA A 14 -4.74 2.48 -6.11
CA ALA A 14 -3.51 1.69 -6.17
C ALA A 14 -2.25 2.55 -6.41
N ARG A 15 -2.37 3.63 -7.20
CA ARG A 15 -1.27 4.60 -7.40
C ARG A 15 -0.94 5.30 -6.08
N ASP A 16 -1.94 5.72 -5.32
CA ASP A 16 -1.72 6.36 -4.02
C ASP A 16 -1.06 5.40 -3.00
N VAL A 17 -1.45 4.12 -2.99
CA VAL A 17 -0.79 3.09 -2.15
C VAL A 17 0.70 2.97 -2.49
N GLN A 18 1.05 2.90 -3.79
CA GLN A 18 2.45 2.83 -4.21
C GLN A 18 3.23 4.09 -3.83
N LEU A 19 2.62 5.27 -3.92
CA LEU A 19 3.25 6.52 -3.48
C LEU A 19 3.50 6.56 -1.95
N VAL A 20 2.61 5.98 -1.15
CA VAL A 20 2.84 5.84 0.31
C VAL A 20 4.03 4.93 0.59
N LEU A 21 4.15 3.81 -0.13
CA LEU A 21 5.29 2.90 0.01
C LEU A 21 6.60 3.59 -0.38
N LEU A 22 6.62 4.28 -1.52
CA LEU A 22 7.76 5.07 -1.98
C LEU A 22 8.16 6.14 -0.96
N ARG A 23 7.21 6.85 -0.34
CA ARG A 23 7.52 7.84 0.69
C ARG A 23 8.26 7.23 1.88
N ARG A 24 7.93 6.01 2.31
CA ARG A 24 8.63 5.32 3.41
C ARG A 24 10.05 4.89 3.01
N MET A 25 10.23 4.46 1.76
CA MET A 25 11.54 4.06 1.23
C MET A 25 12.48 5.25 1.00
N ALA A 26 11.92 6.46 0.81
CA ALA A 26 12.69 7.67 0.53
C ALA A 26 13.63 8.05 1.68
N ASP A 27 13.35 7.59 2.90
CA ASP A 27 14.21 7.81 4.07
C ASP A 27 15.53 7.01 3.97
N HIS A 28 15.61 6.03 3.06
CA HIS A 28 16.78 5.16 2.87
C HIS A 28 17.43 5.30 1.49
N GLN A 29 16.63 5.42 0.43
CA GLN A 29 17.10 5.42 -0.97
C GLN A 29 16.35 6.50 -1.79
N PRO A 30 16.61 7.79 -1.55
CA PRO A 30 15.84 8.88 -2.15
C PRO A 30 15.94 8.94 -3.68
N ASP A 31 17.10 8.62 -4.26
CA ASP A 31 17.31 8.67 -5.71
C ASP A 31 16.50 7.58 -6.45
N LEU A 32 16.56 6.34 -5.96
CA LEU A 32 15.75 5.24 -6.48
C LEU A 32 14.25 5.53 -6.39
N VAL A 33 13.82 6.18 -5.29
CA VAL A 33 12.43 6.61 -5.14
C VAL A 33 12.07 7.71 -6.13
N ALA A 34 12.97 8.66 -6.39
CA ALA A 34 12.75 9.70 -7.38
C ALA A 34 12.55 9.09 -8.78
N ASP A 35 13.28 8.04 -9.12
CA ASP A 35 13.18 7.33 -10.40
C ASP A 35 11.86 6.57 -10.50
N ALA A 36 11.53 5.72 -9.52
CA ALA A 36 10.27 4.97 -9.48
C ALA A 36 9.04 5.89 -9.47
N ARG A 37 9.13 7.06 -8.82
CA ARG A 37 8.07 8.07 -8.86
C ARG A 37 7.87 8.65 -10.28
N ARG A 38 8.96 8.86 -11.03
CA ARG A 38 8.88 9.32 -12.42
C ARG A 38 8.27 8.26 -13.33
N GLU A 39 8.60 6.98 -13.12
CA GLU A 39 7.97 5.85 -13.81
C GLU A 39 6.44 5.80 -13.59
N LEU A 40 5.97 6.09 -12.37
CA LEU A 40 4.54 6.25 -12.06
C LEU A 40 3.88 7.53 -12.60
N GLY A 41 4.63 8.39 -13.30
CA GLY A 41 4.15 9.69 -13.77
C GLY A 41 3.66 10.58 -12.63
N ALA A 42 4.28 10.49 -11.45
CA ALA A 42 3.86 11.24 -10.25
C ALA A 42 4.84 12.34 -9.90
N THR A 43 4.33 13.42 -9.31
CA THR A 43 5.10 14.52 -8.73
C THR A 43 5.44 14.25 -7.26
N ALA A 44 6.46 14.91 -6.73
CA ALA A 44 6.77 14.84 -5.31
C ALA A 44 5.62 15.39 -4.44
N ALA A 45 4.85 16.34 -4.98
CA ALA A 45 3.67 16.89 -4.32
C ALA A 45 2.55 15.85 -4.20
N GLU A 46 2.24 15.12 -5.28
CA GLU A 46 1.27 14.02 -5.24
C GLU A 46 1.67 12.93 -4.25
N MET A 47 2.96 12.58 -4.18
CA MET A 47 3.46 11.61 -3.19
C MET A 47 3.24 12.08 -1.75
N ARG A 48 3.51 13.37 -1.46
CA ARG A 48 3.26 13.97 -0.15
C ARG A 48 1.78 14.00 0.19
N GLU A 49 0.92 14.34 -0.77
CA GLU A 49 -0.53 14.38 -0.58
C GLU A 49 -1.09 12.97 -0.34
N ALA A 50 -0.65 11.96 -1.10
CA ALA A 50 -1.01 10.56 -0.86
C ALA A 50 -0.63 10.12 0.57
N ASN A 51 0.58 10.44 1.04
CA ASN A 51 1.00 10.14 2.41
C ASN A 51 0.18 10.90 3.46
N LYS A 52 -0.13 12.18 3.23
CA LYS A 52 -1.00 12.97 4.13
C LYS A 52 -2.39 12.34 4.23
N ARG A 53 -2.98 11.95 3.10
CA ARG A 53 -4.28 11.25 3.05
C ARG A 53 -4.22 9.93 3.80
N TRP A 54 -3.13 9.18 3.65
CA TRP A 54 -2.88 7.93 4.35
C TRP A 54 -2.80 8.09 5.87
N GLN A 55 -2.02 9.07 6.34
CA GLN A 55 -1.89 9.37 7.77
C GLN A 55 -3.23 9.85 8.36
N ALA A 56 -3.98 10.69 7.64
CA ALA A 56 -5.31 11.10 8.07
C ALA A 56 -6.27 9.90 8.25
N MET A 57 -6.22 8.89 7.38
CA MET A 57 -7.01 7.66 7.54
C MET A 57 -6.62 6.87 8.80
N ALA A 58 -5.34 6.88 9.18
CA ALA A 58 -4.83 6.19 10.38
C ALA A 58 -5.44 6.75 11.67
N HIS A 59 -5.72 8.06 11.70
CA HIS A 59 -6.30 8.75 12.86
C HIS A 59 -7.83 8.61 12.98
N THR A 60 -8.48 7.87 12.07
CA THR A 60 -9.92 7.60 12.16
C THR A 60 -10.20 6.41 13.09
N PRO A 61 -11.40 6.27 13.70
CA PRO A 61 -11.72 5.14 14.57
C PRO A 61 -11.56 3.75 13.91
N ARG A 62 -11.72 3.69 12.58
CA ARG A 62 -11.54 2.47 11.80
C ARG A 62 -10.07 2.22 11.40
N GLY A 63 -9.21 3.24 11.52
CA GLY A 63 -7.81 3.21 11.13
C GLY A 63 -7.59 2.71 9.69
N HIS A 64 -6.41 2.14 9.44
CA HIS A 64 -6.18 1.33 8.24
C HIS A 64 -6.88 -0.02 8.42
N SER A 65 -8.14 -0.07 8.00
CA SER A 65 -8.87 -1.33 7.88
C SER A 65 -8.57 -1.98 6.54
N ASP A 66 -8.81 -3.28 6.45
CA ASP A 66 -8.62 -4.04 5.22
C ASP A 66 -9.60 -3.59 4.10
N ALA A 67 -10.71 -2.94 4.47
CA ALA A 67 -11.59 -2.26 3.52
C ALA A 67 -10.90 -1.10 2.76
N VAL A 68 -9.95 -0.38 3.39
CA VAL A 68 -9.18 0.69 2.72
C VAL A 68 -8.33 0.11 1.60
N PHE A 69 -7.67 -1.03 1.86
CA PHE A 69 -6.85 -1.72 0.86
C PHE A 69 -7.72 -2.26 -0.28
N ARG A 70 -8.84 -2.93 0.00
CA ARG A 70 -9.78 -3.39 -1.05
C ARG A 70 -10.36 -2.25 -1.87
N GLY A 71 -10.71 -1.13 -1.22
CA GLY A 71 -11.23 0.05 -1.93
C GLY A 71 -10.21 0.66 -2.89
N ALA A 72 -8.92 0.63 -2.52
CA ALA A 72 -7.85 1.20 -3.32
C ALA A 72 -7.29 0.25 -4.39
N LEU A 73 -7.19 -1.04 -4.09
CA LEU A 73 -6.49 -2.05 -4.89
C LEU A 73 -7.44 -3.04 -5.59
N GLY A 74 -8.74 -3.01 -5.27
CA GLY A 74 -9.71 -3.97 -5.77
C GLY A 74 -9.63 -5.32 -5.07
N ALA A 75 -10.07 -6.37 -5.77
CA ALA A 75 -10.01 -7.74 -5.25
C ALA A 75 -8.55 -8.21 -5.10
N PRO A 76 -8.20 -8.91 -4.01
CA PRO A 76 -6.87 -9.50 -3.87
C PRO A 76 -6.64 -10.58 -4.93
N GLU A 77 -5.39 -10.74 -5.35
CA GLU A 77 -4.94 -11.85 -6.20
C GLU A 77 -4.99 -13.17 -5.42
N SER A 78 -4.61 -13.15 -4.14
CA SER A 78 -4.70 -14.32 -3.27
C SER A 78 -5.15 -13.94 -1.86
N THR A 79 -5.83 -14.88 -1.20
CA THR A 79 -6.20 -14.79 0.21
C THR A 79 -5.84 -16.13 0.86
N ALA A 80 -5.10 -16.08 1.97
CA ALA A 80 -4.71 -17.26 2.72
C ALA A 80 -4.97 -17.05 4.22
N ALA A 81 -5.54 -18.06 4.87
CA ALA A 81 -5.57 -18.11 6.32
C ALA A 81 -4.14 -18.28 6.85
N ARG A 82 -3.80 -17.54 7.89
CA ARG A 82 -2.52 -17.64 8.60
C ARG A 82 -2.75 -17.66 10.09
N ARG A 83 -2.08 -18.56 10.77
CA ARG A 83 -2.08 -18.60 12.23
C ARG A 83 -0.83 -17.95 12.79
N VAL A 84 -1.00 -16.94 13.63
CA VAL A 84 0.09 -16.26 14.35
C VAL A 84 -0.14 -16.52 15.85
N GLY A 85 0.59 -17.48 16.41
CA GLY A 85 0.29 -18.02 17.74
C GLY A 85 -1.09 -18.66 17.75
N ASP A 86 -1.96 -18.21 18.66
CA ASP A 86 -3.36 -18.68 18.76
C ASP A 86 -4.35 -17.84 17.96
N VAL A 87 -3.88 -16.85 17.19
CA VAL A 87 -4.75 -15.95 16.43
C VAL A 87 -4.80 -16.35 14.97
N GLU A 88 -6.02 -16.59 14.49
CA GLU A 88 -6.33 -16.73 13.07
C GLU A 88 -6.37 -15.36 12.41
N CYS A 89 -5.60 -15.23 11.33
CA CYS A 89 -5.43 -14.04 10.52
C CYS A 89 -5.72 -14.37 9.05
N GLU A 90 -6.02 -13.34 8.28
CA GLU A 90 -6.07 -13.44 6.82
C GLU A 90 -4.93 -12.64 6.21
N ALA A 91 -4.12 -13.30 5.40
CA ALA A 91 -3.13 -12.67 4.54
C ALA A 91 -3.72 -12.50 3.14
N ARG A 92 -3.80 -11.26 2.68
CA ARG A 92 -4.31 -10.93 1.34
C ARG A 92 -3.22 -10.26 0.54
N GLN A 93 -3.09 -10.65 -0.73
CA GLN A 93 -1.99 -10.21 -1.58
C GLN A 93 -2.52 -9.50 -2.82
N TRP A 94 -1.89 -8.38 -3.18
CA TRP A 94 -2.16 -7.65 -4.42
C TRP A 94 -0.87 -7.45 -5.23
N PRO A 95 -0.95 -7.55 -6.57
CA PRO A 95 0.13 -7.09 -7.44
C PRO A 95 0.23 -5.57 -7.38
N LEU A 96 1.46 -5.06 -7.47
CA LEU A 96 1.73 -3.63 -7.61
C LEU A 96 2.57 -3.40 -8.87
N PRO A 97 2.14 -2.54 -9.82
CA PRO A 97 2.85 -2.32 -11.07
C PRO A 97 4.34 -1.98 -10.92
N LEU A 98 4.73 -1.17 -9.93
CA LEU A 98 6.15 -0.84 -9.68
C LEU A 98 7.01 -2.02 -9.25
N TRP A 99 6.40 -3.06 -8.69
CA TRP A 99 7.12 -4.21 -8.15
C TRP A 99 6.49 -5.51 -8.68
N PRO A 100 6.66 -5.84 -9.96
CA PRO A 100 5.98 -6.97 -10.60
C PRO A 100 6.34 -8.33 -9.97
N THR A 101 7.54 -8.43 -9.39
CA THR A 101 8.05 -9.62 -8.70
C THR A 101 7.68 -9.65 -7.21
N LEU A 102 6.98 -8.64 -6.70
CA LEU A 102 6.51 -8.55 -5.32
C LEU A 102 4.99 -8.52 -5.27
N ARG A 103 4.45 -8.74 -4.07
CA ARG A 103 3.07 -8.51 -3.71
C ARG A 103 3.02 -7.65 -2.46
N LEU A 104 2.06 -6.73 -2.42
CA LEU A 104 1.66 -6.13 -1.16
C LEU A 104 0.82 -7.15 -0.41
N GLU A 105 1.36 -7.69 0.68
CA GLU A 105 0.62 -8.56 1.58
C GLU A 105 0.11 -7.73 2.77
N VAL A 106 -1.20 -7.78 2.98
CA VAL A 106 -1.87 -7.17 4.13
C VAL A 106 -2.31 -8.31 5.05
N LEU A 107 -1.76 -8.32 6.26
CA LEU A 107 -2.14 -9.26 7.31
C LEU A 107 -3.20 -8.61 8.19
N SER A 108 -4.39 -9.19 8.19
CA SER A 108 -5.52 -8.73 8.98
C SER A 108 -5.83 -9.72 10.08
N GLY A 109 -5.92 -9.23 11.32
CA GLY A 109 -6.41 -10.01 12.45
C GLY A 109 -7.94 -10.08 12.51
N PRO A 110 -8.49 -10.64 13.60
CA PRO A 110 -9.93 -10.74 13.81
C PRO A 110 -10.63 -9.40 13.63
N ARG A 111 -11.83 -9.44 13.04
CA ARG A 111 -12.66 -8.24 12.72
C ARG A 111 -12.05 -7.30 11.67
N GLY A 112 -11.09 -7.76 10.86
CA GLY A 112 -10.56 -7.03 9.70
C GLY A 112 -9.62 -5.87 10.04
N ARG A 113 -9.08 -5.87 11.25
CA ARG A 113 -8.05 -4.91 11.67
C ARG A 113 -6.73 -5.30 11.00
N VAL A 114 -6.15 -4.39 10.23
CA VAL A 114 -4.83 -4.61 9.65
C VAL A 114 -3.79 -4.52 10.76
N TRP A 115 -2.98 -5.56 10.87
CA TRP A 115 -1.84 -5.61 11.77
C TRP A 115 -0.57 -5.21 11.06
N ASN A 116 -0.44 -5.61 9.79
CA ASN A 116 0.73 -5.28 8.99
C ASN A 116 0.42 -5.21 7.50
N ALA A 117 1.23 -4.43 6.78
CA ALA A 117 1.23 -4.37 5.33
C ALA A 117 2.67 -4.23 4.84
N TRP A 118 3.14 -5.20 4.06
CA TRP A 118 4.54 -5.30 3.62
C TRP A 118 4.64 -5.81 2.18
N LEU A 119 5.83 -5.68 1.59
CA LEU A 119 6.13 -6.31 0.30
C LEU A 119 6.73 -7.71 0.53
N VAL A 120 6.09 -8.73 -0.05
CA VAL A 120 6.60 -10.11 -0.10
C VAL A 120 6.95 -10.48 -1.53
N ARG A 121 7.81 -11.48 -1.71
CA ARG A 121 8.06 -12.05 -3.05
C ARG A 121 6.78 -12.66 -3.60
N ALA A 122 6.51 -12.40 -4.87
CA ALA A 122 5.49 -13.12 -5.60
C ALA A 122 5.81 -14.62 -5.65
N PRO A 123 4.80 -15.49 -5.73
CA PRO A 123 5.02 -16.92 -5.91
C PRO A 123 5.95 -17.19 -7.10
N GLY A 124 7.00 -17.98 -6.89
CA GLY A 124 7.99 -18.31 -7.93
C GLY A 124 9.00 -17.22 -8.27
N ALA A 125 8.90 -16.00 -7.71
CA ALA A 125 9.91 -14.97 -7.95
C ALA A 125 11.24 -15.34 -7.24
N PRO A 126 12.38 -15.26 -7.95
CA PRO A 126 13.67 -15.62 -7.37
C PRO A 126 14.07 -14.66 -6.25
N ALA A 127 14.86 -15.15 -5.30
CA ALA A 127 15.52 -14.29 -4.32
C ALA A 127 16.52 -13.36 -5.04
N PRO A 128 16.72 -12.12 -4.55
CA PRO A 128 17.75 -11.25 -5.10
C PRO A 128 19.13 -11.90 -4.96
N VAL A 129 19.94 -11.80 -6.00
CA VAL A 129 21.35 -12.21 -5.94
C VAL A 129 22.07 -11.22 -5.04
N LEU A 130 22.53 -11.68 -3.88
CA LEU A 130 23.29 -10.85 -2.95
C LEU A 130 24.62 -10.48 -3.59
N ARG A 131 24.91 -9.18 -3.65
CA ARG A 131 26.19 -8.63 -4.08
C ARG A 131 26.78 -7.90 -2.90
N THR A 132 28.07 -8.07 -2.67
CA THR A 132 28.82 -7.21 -1.76
C THR A 132 28.90 -5.81 -2.37
N LEU A 133 28.70 -4.79 -1.53
CA LEU A 133 28.87 -3.39 -1.89
C LEU A 133 30.35 -3.01 -1.94
#